data_AF-C5DHS8-F1
#
_entry.id   AF-C5DHS8-F1
#
_cell.length_a   1.000
_cell.length_b   1.000
_cell.length_c   1.000
_cell.angle_alpha   90.00
_cell.angle_beta   90.00
_cell.angle_gamma   90.00
#
_symmetry.space_group_name_H-M   'P 1'
#
loop_
_entity.id
_entity.type
_entity.pdbx_description
1 polymer ?
#
loop_
_entity_poly.entity_id
_entity_poly.type
_entity_poly.pdbx_seq_one_letter_code
_entity_poly.pdbx_strand_id
1 'polypeptide(L)'
;MSELGDVLREINASLAATSESLDSARRQEASAAHATGAARELSGGRELEKVSLLTLKNASLLAYVNSLMVVVGEKLGRTDASAKSGRAQSVEHRVVLERGVRPLEKKLAYQLDKLVRAYTRMEGEYEAAEKRALAAQDEAAAGRDSGDGASGDEAARGGRSRANADDDADEGSNSDDSDSDSETEAQAFRPNAAGLIGRSARDKHTAGAAPAAGTDDAPAEAYKPPRISAALPPQHHFEDKFDAQQHRDRSGKNRMQAMEEYVREVSEQPDWEASVGANIVDHGKGGVKTLRDTQREQRIKDYEEDNFTRVNVKGNKAERRRAKQKERAARANMLGGEDFSIFNSKRRLEDSTSRSAAKRPRSAWDRAKNRL
;
A
#
# COMPACT_ATOMS: atom_id res chain seq x y z
N MET A 1 48.65 -32.95 -7.05
CA MET A 1 48.30 -33.29 -8.45
C MET A 1 46.96 -34.03 -8.53
N SER A 2 46.62 -34.89 -7.56
CA SER A 2 45.29 -35.53 -7.44
C SER A 2 44.15 -34.52 -7.30
N GLU A 3 44.26 -33.60 -6.34
CA GLU A 3 43.26 -32.57 -6.02
C GLU A 3 42.84 -31.73 -7.25
N LEU A 4 43.80 -31.34 -8.09
CA LEU A 4 43.52 -30.58 -9.31
C LEU A 4 42.79 -31.41 -10.36
N GLY A 5 43.12 -32.70 -10.47
CA GLY A 5 42.46 -33.63 -11.37
C GLY A 5 41.01 -33.93 -10.95
N ASP A 6 40.75 -33.97 -9.64
CA ASP A 6 39.40 -34.14 -9.10
C ASP A 6 38.52 -32.92 -9.38
N VAL A 7 39.05 -31.70 -9.16
CA VAL A 7 38.36 -30.44 -9.50
C VAL A 7 38.07 -30.34 -11.00
N LEU A 8 39.00 -30.74 -11.87
CA LEU A 8 38.78 -30.73 -13.32
C LEU A 8 37.71 -31.74 -13.76
N ARG A 9 37.62 -32.91 -13.10
CA ARG A 9 36.56 -33.89 -13.35
C ARG A 9 35.20 -33.37 -12.90
N GLU A 10 35.14 -32.68 -11.76
CA GLU A 10 33.90 -32.06 -11.27
C GLU A 10 33.42 -30.93 -12.19
N ILE A 11 34.34 -30.10 -12.70
CA ILE A 11 34.01 -29.05 -13.69
C ILE A 11 33.42 -29.68 -14.96
N ASN A 12 34.02 -30.74 -15.49
CA ASN A 12 33.49 -31.43 -16.68
C ASN A 12 32.11 -32.05 -16.44
N ALA A 13 31.88 -32.64 -15.25
CA ALA A 13 30.57 -33.16 -14.89
C ALA A 13 29.51 -32.05 -14.80
N SER A 14 29.87 -30.89 -14.24
CA SER A 14 28.98 -29.73 -14.18
C SER A 14 28.63 -29.18 -15.57
N LEU A 15 29.60 -29.15 -16.49
CA LEU A 15 29.38 -28.74 -17.89
C LEU A 15 28.41 -29.69 -18.61
N ALA A 16 28.59 -31.00 -18.44
CA ALA A 16 27.67 -32.00 -19.03
C ALA A 16 26.23 -31.80 -18.51
N ALA A 17 26.04 -31.64 -17.20
CA ALA A 17 24.73 -31.38 -16.61
C ALA A 17 24.10 -30.08 -17.14
N THR A 18 24.90 -29.03 -17.38
CA THR A 18 24.38 -27.79 -17.98
C THR A 18 23.94 -27.97 -19.43
N SER A 19 24.62 -28.81 -20.23
CA SER A 19 24.18 -29.10 -21.60
C SER A 19 22.84 -29.84 -21.65
N GLU A 20 22.64 -30.84 -20.78
CA GLU A 20 21.36 -31.56 -20.69
C GLU A 20 20.20 -30.66 -20.26
N SER A 21 20.47 -29.72 -19.34
CA SER A 21 19.51 -28.72 -18.91
C SER A 21 19.15 -27.74 -20.03
N LEU A 22 20.13 -27.32 -20.84
CA LEU A 22 19.92 -26.45 -21.99
C LEU A 22 19.05 -27.13 -23.07
N ASP A 23 19.31 -28.40 -23.35
CA ASP A 23 18.51 -29.18 -24.30
C ASP A 23 17.07 -29.38 -23.80
N SER A 24 16.89 -29.53 -22.49
CA SER A 24 15.57 -29.59 -21.85
C SER A 24 14.82 -28.25 -21.97
N ALA A 25 15.51 -27.13 -21.76
CA ALA A 25 14.93 -25.79 -21.92
C ALA A 25 14.53 -25.51 -23.38
N ARG A 26 15.36 -25.89 -24.36
CA ARG A 26 15.04 -25.76 -25.79
C ARG A 26 13.78 -26.52 -26.19
N ARG A 27 13.57 -27.72 -25.62
CA ARG A 27 12.33 -28.49 -25.84
C ARG A 27 11.10 -27.78 -25.27
N GLN A 28 11.23 -27.10 -24.14
CA GLN A 28 10.13 -26.32 -23.53
C GLN A 28 9.82 -25.04 -24.32
N GLU A 29 10.83 -24.34 -24.84
CA GLU A 29 10.63 -23.16 -25.68
C GLU A 29 9.91 -23.49 -27.01
N ALA A 30 10.23 -24.64 -27.61
CA ALA A 30 9.52 -25.11 -28.81
C ALA A 30 8.01 -25.32 -28.56
N SER A 31 7.64 -25.78 -27.37
CA SER A 31 6.23 -25.88 -26.94
C SER A 31 5.59 -24.52 -26.68
N ALA A 32 6.34 -23.56 -26.13
CA ALA A 32 5.84 -22.21 -25.83
C ALA A 32 5.67 -21.33 -27.09
N ALA A 33 6.45 -21.58 -28.14
CA ALA A 33 6.36 -20.86 -29.42
C ALA A 33 4.96 -20.95 -30.05
N HIS A 34 4.26 -22.09 -29.89
CA HIS A 34 2.87 -22.23 -30.34
C HIS A 34 1.89 -21.30 -29.63
N ALA A 35 2.11 -20.97 -28.35
CA ALA A 35 1.28 -20.01 -27.61
C ALA A 35 1.58 -18.54 -27.98
N THR A 36 2.81 -18.24 -28.40
CA THR A 36 3.21 -16.89 -28.80
C THR A 36 2.71 -16.48 -30.19
N GLY A 37 2.35 -17.44 -31.05
CA GLY A 37 1.74 -17.16 -32.36
C GLY A 37 0.43 -16.38 -32.25
N ALA A 38 -0.42 -16.74 -31.28
CA ALA A 38 -1.69 -16.05 -31.02
C ALA A 38 -1.51 -14.62 -30.49
N ALA A 39 -0.42 -14.34 -29.76
CA ALA A 39 -0.11 -13.01 -29.24
C ALA A 39 0.48 -12.07 -30.32
N ARG A 40 1.12 -12.62 -31.36
CA ARG A 40 1.74 -11.87 -32.47
C ARG A 40 0.71 -11.25 -33.41
N GLU A 41 -0.44 -11.89 -33.59
CA GLU A 41 -1.55 -11.36 -34.42
C GLU A 41 -2.23 -10.14 -33.76
N LEU A 42 -2.21 -10.05 -32.43
CA LEU A 42 -2.82 -8.94 -31.68
C LEU A 42 -1.96 -7.67 -31.64
N SER A 43 -0.64 -7.75 -31.90
CA SER A 43 0.29 -6.62 -31.73
C SER A 43 0.70 -5.90 -33.02
N GLY A 44 0.02 -6.16 -34.14
CA GLY A 44 0.16 -5.37 -35.38
C GLY A 44 1.59 -5.32 -35.95
N GLY A 45 2.36 -6.40 -35.86
CA GLY A 45 3.64 -6.54 -36.56
C GLY A 45 4.78 -5.60 -36.12
N ARG A 46 4.59 -4.82 -35.04
CA ARG A 46 5.66 -3.99 -34.49
C ARG A 46 6.57 -4.86 -33.62
N GLU A 47 7.75 -5.19 -34.13
CA GLU A 47 8.85 -5.78 -33.34
C GLU A 47 9.34 -4.76 -32.32
N LEU A 48 8.60 -4.64 -31.23
CA LEU A 48 9.15 -4.08 -30.01
C LEU A 48 10.20 -5.11 -29.55
N GLU A 49 11.49 -4.78 -29.71
CA GLU A 49 12.59 -5.46 -29.02
C GLU A 49 12.38 -5.27 -27.50
N LYS A 50 11.45 -6.05 -26.96
CA LYS A 50 11.26 -6.20 -25.53
C LYS A 50 12.40 -7.09 -25.10
N VAL A 51 13.48 -6.48 -24.62
CA VAL A 51 14.50 -7.23 -23.88
C VAL A 51 13.77 -7.88 -22.70
N SER A 52 13.46 -9.16 -22.84
CA SER A 52 12.78 -9.92 -21.78
C SER A 52 13.68 -9.92 -20.55
N LEU A 53 13.08 -9.82 -19.36
CA LEU A 53 13.84 -9.90 -18.11
C LEU A 53 14.63 -11.21 -18.05
N LEU A 54 14.11 -12.29 -18.64
CA LEU A 54 14.81 -13.56 -18.75
C LEU A 54 16.06 -13.43 -19.62
N THR A 55 15.96 -12.78 -20.78
CA THR A 55 17.12 -12.54 -21.67
C THR A 55 18.17 -11.67 -20.98
N LEU A 56 17.75 -10.63 -20.26
CA LEU A 56 18.65 -9.77 -19.47
C LEU A 56 19.35 -10.56 -18.34
N LYS A 57 18.60 -11.42 -17.65
CA LYS A 57 19.13 -12.28 -16.59
C LYS A 57 20.15 -13.27 -17.15
N ASN A 58 19.82 -13.94 -18.24
CA ASN A 58 20.71 -14.90 -18.88
C ASN A 58 21.99 -14.21 -19.39
N ALA A 59 21.87 -13.05 -20.02
CA ALA A 59 23.02 -12.27 -20.48
C ALA A 59 23.92 -11.80 -19.33
N SER A 60 23.33 -11.31 -18.23
CA SER A 60 24.09 -10.85 -17.06
C SER A 60 24.73 -11.99 -16.28
N LEU A 61 24.08 -13.16 -16.19
CA LEU A 61 24.67 -14.38 -15.63
C LEU A 61 25.84 -14.88 -16.48
N LEU A 62 25.69 -14.87 -17.81
CA LEU A 62 26.76 -15.26 -18.73
C LEU A 62 27.96 -14.31 -18.61
N ALA A 63 27.73 -13.00 -18.57
CA ALA A 63 28.76 -12.00 -18.33
C ALA A 63 29.50 -12.24 -16.99
N TYR A 64 28.77 -12.57 -15.93
CA TYR A 64 29.36 -12.93 -14.64
C TYR A 64 30.24 -14.18 -14.75
N VAL A 65 29.76 -15.26 -15.37
CA VAL A 65 30.56 -16.48 -15.59
C VAL A 65 31.81 -16.18 -16.41
N ASN A 66 31.70 -15.37 -17.47
CA ASN A 66 32.85 -14.95 -18.26
C ASN A 66 33.90 -14.22 -17.42
N SER A 67 33.48 -13.28 -16.56
CA SER A 67 34.40 -12.58 -15.65
C SER A 67 35.07 -13.53 -14.64
N LEU A 68 34.38 -14.57 -14.18
CA LEU A 68 34.97 -15.60 -13.32
C LEU A 68 36.00 -16.45 -14.09
N MET A 69 35.73 -16.77 -15.36
CA MET A 69 36.70 -17.46 -16.22
C MET A 69 37.96 -16.61 -16.44
N VAL A 70 37.83 -15.29 -16.57
CA VAL A 70 38.97 -14.36 -16.62
C VAL A 70 39.77 -14.40 -15.32
N VAL A 71 39.10 -14.41 -14.15
CA VAL A 71 39.80 -14.56 -12.85
C VAL A 71 40.57 -15.88 -12.78
N VAL A 72 39.98 -16.98 -13.24
CA VAL A 72 40.65 -18.29 -13.28
C VAL A 72 41.83 -18.23 -14.26
N GLY A 73 41.66 -17.65 -15.44
CA GLY A 73 42.72 -17.46 -16.43
C GLY A 73 43.91 -16.64 -15.92
N GLU A 74 43.65 -15.51 -15.26
CA GLU A 74 44.70 -14.66 -14.66
C GLU A 74 45.47 -15.40 -13.56
N LYS A 75 44.77 -16.20 -12.75
CA LYS A 75 45.38 -17.03 -11.69
C LYS A 75 46.22 -18.18 -12.25
N LEU A 76 45.75 -18.85 -13.30
CA LEU A 76 46.48 -19.95 -13.96
C LEU A 76 47.69 -19.43 -14.76
N GLY A 77 47.53 -18.27 -15.41
CA GLY A 77 48.57 -17.66 -16.23
C GLY A 77 49.75 -17.06 -15.45
N ARG A 78 49.67 -17.02 -14.10
CA ARG A 78 50.66 -16.39 -13.20
C ARG A 78 51.01 -14.94 -13.57
N THR A 79 50.22 -14.29 -14.41
CA THR A 79 50.43 -12.90 -14.85
C THR A 79 50.21 -11.95 -13.70
N ASP A 80 49.15 -12.19 -12.92
CA ASP A 80 48.79 -11.42 -11.75
C ASP A 80 48.19 -12.35 -10.69
N ALA A 81 48.94 -12.64 -9.62
CA ALA A 81 48.46 -13.49 -8.50
C ALA A 81 47.15 -12.95 -7.88
N SER A 82 46.92 -11.65 -8.06
CA SER A 82 45.78 -10.93 -7.56
C SER A 82 44.73 -10.65 -8.64
N ALA A 83 44.72 -11.25 -9.84
CA ALA A 83 43.60 -11.22 -10.80
C ALA A 83 42.70 -9.95 -10.76
N LYS A 84 43.31 -8.75 -10.87
CA LYS A 84 42.66 -7.50 -10.43
C LYS A 84 41.51 -7.12 -11.36
N SER A 85 41.71 -7.31 -12.66
CA SER A 85 40.74 -6.99 -13.71
C SER A 85 39.54 -7.92 -13.65
N GLY A 86 39.78 -9.24 -13.62
CA GLY A 86 38.70 -10.22 -13.50
C GLY A 86 37.87 -10.04 -12.22
N ARG A 87 38.53 -9.70 -11.09
CA ARG A 87 37.81 -9.45 -9.84
C ARG A 87 36.93 -8.20 -9.91
N ALA A 88 37.42 -7.10 -10.46
CA ALA A 88 36.64 -5.87 -10.59
C ALA A 88 35.37 -6.11 -11.42
N GLN A 89 35.50 -6.76 -12.58
CA GLN A 89 34.38 -7.11 -13.44
C GLN A 89 33.40 -8.08 -12.78
N SER A 90 33.90 -9.06 -12.02
CA SER A 90 33.04 -10.00 -11.29
C SER A 90 32.21 -9.31 -10.20
N VAL A 91 32.77 -8.31 -9.52
CA VAL A 91 32.04 -7.51 -8.52
C VAL A 91 30.98 -6.66 -9.21
N GLU A 92 31.31 -6.02 -10.33
CA GLU A 92 30.37 -5.22 -11.10
C GLU A 92 29.17 -6.05 -11.57
N HIS A 93 29.42 -7.18 -12.24
CA HIS A 93 28.35 -8.06 -12.71
C HIS A 93 27.52 -8.64 -11.55
N ARG A 94 28.15 -8.91 -10.39
CA ARG A 94 27.41 -9.34 -9.20
C ARG A 94 26.50 -8.24 -8.65
N VAL A 95 26.96 -7.00 -8.64
CA VAL A 95 26.13 -5.85 -8.26
C VAL A 95 24.96 -5.68 -9.22
N VAL A 96 25.17 -5.84 -10.54
CA VAL A 96 24.10 -5.79 -11.54
C VAL A 96 23.05 -6.89 -11.30
N LEU A 97 23.47 -8.10 -10.97
CA LEU A 97 22.54 -9.20 -10.65
C LEU A 97 21.75 -8.92 -9.36
N GLU A 98 22.44 -8.50 -8.29
CA GLU A 98 21.80 -8.35 -6.97
C GLU A 98 20.96 -7.08 -6.84
N ARG A 99 21.45 -5.94 -7.33
CA ARG A 99 20.78 -4.64 -7.23
C ARG A 99 19.97 -4.28 -8.48
N GLY A 100 20.32 -4.80 -9.66
CA GLY A 100 19.61 -4.52 -10.91
C GLY A 100 18.49 -5.51 -11.18
N VAL A 101 18.84 -6.78 -11.44
CA VAL A 101 17.90 -7.80 -11.91
C VAL A 101 16.96 -8.26 -10.79
N ARG A 102 17.48 -8.55 -9.59
CA ARG A 102 16.71 -9.15 -8.48
C ARG A 102 15.52 -8.31 -8.00
N PRO A 103 15.57 -6.97 -7.91
CA PRO A 103 14.39 -6.17 -7.60
C PRO A 103 13.32 -6.19 -8.70
N LEU A 104 13.71 -6.29 -9.97
CA LEU A 104 12.77 -6.41 -11.09
C LEU A 104 12.04 -7.76 -11.03
N GLU A 105 12.75 -8.84 -10.71
CA GLU A 105 12.14 -10.16 -10.49
C GLU A 105 11.11 -10.13 -9.36
N LYS A 106 11.42 -9.49 -8.23
CA LYS A 106 10.47 -9.35 -7.11
C LYS A 106 9.20 -8.61 -7.52
N LYS A 107 9.34 -7.55 -8.31
CA LYS A 107 8.19 -6.78 -8.81
C LYS A 107 7.34 -7.60 -9.78
N LEU A 108 7.96 -8.28 -10.74
CA LEU A 108 7.24 -9.14 -11.68
C LEU A 108 6.58 -10.33 -10.98
N ALA A 109 7.26 -10.97 -10.04
CA ALA A 109 6.70 -12.07 -9.25
C ALA A 109 5.47 -11.62 -8.47
N TYR A 110 5.51 -10.43 -7.86
CA TYR A 110 4.35 -9.84 -7.19
C TYR A 110 3.19 -9.56 -8.16
N GLN A 111 3.49 -9.02 -9.34
CA GLN A 111 2.46 -8.76 -10.36
C GLN A 111 1.84 -10.07 -10.87
N LEU A 112 2.63 -11.10 -11.11
CA LEU A 112 2.14 -12.43 -11.51
C LEU A 112 1.30 -13.06 -10.40
N ASP A 113 1.75 -13.02 -9.14
CA ASP A 113 0.98 -13.51 -8.00
C ASP A 113 -0.35 -12.74 -7.83
N LYS A 114 -0.35 -11.42 -8.05
CA LYS A 114 -1.58 -10.62 -8.07
C LYS A 114 -2.53 -11.06 -9.18
N LEU A 115 -2.03 -11.30 -10.40
CA LEU A 115 -2.83 -11.77 -11.53
C LEU A 115 -3.35 -13.19 -11.30
N VAL A 116 -2.53 -14.11 -10.80
CA VAL A 116 -2.93 -15.47 -10.45
C VAL A 116 -4.01 -15.43 -9.37
N ARG A 117 -3.84 -14.63 -8.31
CA ARG A 117 -4.87 -14.46 -7.28
C ARG A 117 -6.17 -13.91 -7.86
N ALA A 118 -6.10 -12.90 -8.72
CA ALA A 118 -7.28 -12.36 -9.39
C ALA A 118 -7.98 -13.42 -10.26
N TYR A 119 -7.20 -14.20 -11.01
CA TYR A 119 -7.71 -15.30 -11.82
C TYR A 119 -8.38 -16.37 -10.97
N THR A 120 -7.72 -16.87 -9.91
CA THR A 120 -8.29 -17.87 -9.00
C THR A 120 -9.55 -17.37 -8.27
N ARG A 121 -9.65 -16.07 -7.99
CA ARG A 121 -10.87 -15.47 -7.42
C ARG A 121 -12.00 -15.46 -8.43
N MET A 122 -11.72 -15.03 -9.65
CA MET A 122 -12.71 -15.05 -10.72
C MET A 122 -13.18 -16.48 -11.01
N GLU A 123 -12.25 -17.43 -11.13
CA GLU A 123 -12.57 -18.85 -11.32
C GLU A 123 -13.49 -19.38 -10.21
N GLY A 124 -13.18 -19.07 -8.94
CA GLY A 124 -14.05 -19.42 -7.81
C GLY A 124 -15.41 -18.72 -7.82
N GLU A 125 -15.48 -17.45 -8.26
CA GLU A 125 -16.76 -16.73 -8.43
C GLU A 125 -17.60 -17.32 -9.56
N TYR A 126 -16.99 -17.73 -10.67
CA TYR A 126 -17.66 -18.42 -11.77
C TYR A 126 -18.20 -19.78 -11.33
N GLU A 127 -17.40 -20.61 -10.65
CA GLU A 127 -17.86 -21.90 -10.12
C GLU A 127 -18.99 -21.73 -9.08
N ALA A 128 -18.89 -20.70 -8.23
CA ALA A 128 -19.95 -20.40 -7.26
C ALA A 128 -21.22 -19.89 -7.92
N ALA A 129 -21.11 -19.07 -8.96
CA ALA A 129 -22.25 -18.61 -9.76
C ALA A 129 -22.91 -19.77 -10.50
N GLU A 130 -22.13 -20.70 -11.06
CA GLU A 130 -22.64 -21.91 -11.71
C GLU A 130 -23.40 -22.80 -10.72
N LYS A 131 -22.84 -23.05 -9.53
CA LYS A 131 -23.54 -23.81 -8.47
C LYS A 131 -24.83 -23.13 -8.01
N ARG A 132 -24.84 -21.79 -7.88
CA ARG A 132 -26.06 -21.04 -7.55
C ARG A 132 -27.10 -21.08 -8.67
N ALA A 133 -26.65 -21.03 -9.94
CA ALA A 133 -27.55 -21.14 -11.09
C ALA A 133 -28.19 -22.53 -11.17
N LEU A 134 -27.43 -23.60 -10.89
CA LEU A 134 -27.95 -24.96 -10.83
C LEU A 134 -28.94 -25.13 -9.67
N ALA A 135 -28.61 -24.67 -8.46
CA ALA A 135 -29.52 -24.72 -7.32
C ALA A 135 -30.83 -23.94 -7.55
N ALA A 136 -30.76 -22.78 -8.21
CA ALA A 136 -31.94 -22.00 -8.57
C ALA A 136 -32.81 -22.70 -9.64
N GLN A 137 -32.21 -23.50 -10.53
CA GLN A 137 -32.95 -24.33 -11.49
C GLN A 137 -33.63 -25.52 -10.80
N ASP A 138 -32.99 -26.13 -9.80
CA ASP A 138 -33.57 -27.21 -9.01
C ASP A 138 -34.78 -26.71 -8.17
N GLU A 139 -34.69 -25.53 -7.56
CA GLU A 139 -35.81 -24.93 -6.85
C GLU A 139 -36.95 -24.49 -7.79
N ALA A 140 -36.64 -23.99 -8.99
CA ALA A 140 -37.64 -23.68 -10.00
C ALA A 140 -38.34 -24.93 -10.57
N ALA A 141 -37.69 -26.09 -10.55
CA ALA A 141 -38.29 -27.37 -10.89
C ALA A 141 -39.18 -27.90 -9.75
N ALA A 142 -38.79 -27.70 -8.48
CA ALA A 142 -39.58 -28.06 -7.31
C ALA A 142 -40.83 -27.18 -7.12
N GLY A 143 -40.80 -25.91 -7.55
CA GLY A 143 -41.91 -24.97 -7.47
C GLY A 143 -43.05 -25.18 -8.47
N ARG A 144 -43.01 -26.21 -9.33
CA ARG A 144 -44.05 -26.52 -10.33
C ARG A 144 -45.04 -27.61 -9.92
N ASP A 145 -44.92 -28.21 -8.74
CA ASP A 145 -45.78 -29.32 -8.28
C ASP A 145 -46.86 -28.93 -7.25
N SER A 146 -47.03 -27.64 -6.95
CA SER A 146 -48.04 -27.18 -5.98
C SER A 146 -49.05 -26.24 -6.63
N GLY A 147 -49.94 -26.81 -7.42
CA GLY A 147 -51.18 -26.18 -7.85
C GLY A 147 -52.38 -26.71 -7.04
N ASP A 148 -53.16 -25.76 -6.54
CA ASP A 148 -54.60 -25.83 -6.21
C ASP A 148 -55.01 -26.01 -4.73
N GLY A 149 -55.86 -25.09 -4.23
CA GLY A 149 -56.54 -25.24 -2.94
C GLY A 149 -56.80 -24.00 -2.07
N ALA A 150 -57.79 -23.19 -2.48
CA ALA A 150 -58.85 -22.59 -1.64
C ALA A 150 -58.54 -21.80 -0.33
N SER A 151 -58.88 -20.50 -0.39
CA SER A 151 -59.66 -19.67 0.57
C SER A 151 -59.67 -20.02 2.08
N GLY A 152 -59.31 -19.03 2.91
CA GLY A 152 -59.60 -19.02 4.34
C GLY A 152 -59.19 -17.70 5.01
N ASP A 153 -59.99 -16.66 4.78
CA ASP A 153 -60.07 -15.46 5.63
C ASP A 153 -60.53 -15.88 7.04
N GLU A 154 -60.01 -15.23 8.09
CA GLU A 154 -60.69 -14.99 9.39
C GLU A 154 -59.72 -14.49 10.50
N ALA A 155 -60.13 -13.36 11.08
CA ALA A 155 -60.06 -12.99 12.49
C ALA A 155 -58.76 -12.45 13.12
N ALA A 156 -58.71 -11.12 13.11
CA ALA A 156 -58.14 -10.28 14.14
C ALA A 156 -58.78 -10.49 15.53
N ARG A 157 -57.96 -10.47 16.59
CA ARG A 157 -58.21 -10.05 18.00
C ARG A 157 -56.88 -10.29 18.74
N GLY A 158 -56.17 -9.33 19.33
CA GLY A 158 -56.61 -8.27 20.22
C GLY A 158 -56.04 -8.57 21.62
N GLY A 159 -55.00 -7.87 22.06
CA GLY A 159 -54.42 -8.07 23.40
C GLY A 159 -53.25 -7.12 23.70
N ARG A 160 -53.59 -5.91 24.17
CA ARG A 160 -52.65 -4.88 24.67
C ARG A 160 -52.37 -5.08 26.15
N SER A 161 -51.12 -4.85 26.57
CA SER A 161 -50.83 -4.28 27.90
C SER A 161 -49.58 -3.37 27.86
N ARG A 162 -49.88 -2.07 27.85
CA ARG A 162 -49.12 -0.93 28.43
C ARG A 162 -48.86 -1.19 29.93
N ALA A 163 -47.95 -0.61 30.70
CA ALA A 163 -46.99 0.50 30.59
C ALA A 163 -46.06 0.41 31.84
N ASN A 164 -44.85 0.98 31.78
CA ASN A 164 -44.54 2.23 32.50
C ASN A 164 -43.10 2.68 32.22
N ALA A 165 -43.01 3.97 31.96
CA ALA A 165 -41.84 4.80 31.84
C ALA A 165 -41.81 5.77 33.03
N ASP A 166 -40.61 6.15 33.46
CA ASP A 166 -40.19 7.46 34.00
C ASP A 166 -38.64 7.36 34.07
N ASP A 167 -37.85 8.10 33.29
CA ASP A 167 -37.45 9.53 33.40
C ASP A 167 -36.78 9.81 34.78
N ASP A 168 -35.59 10.37 34.95
CA ASP A 168 -34.69 11.17 34.10
C ASP A 168 -33.35 11.35 34.87
N ALA A 169 -32.27 11.80 34.18
CA ALA A 169 -30.99 12.38 34.66
C ALA A 169 -29.72 11.74 34.06
N ASP A 170 -29.37 12.25 32.87
CA ASP A 170 -28.10 12.15 32.16
C ASP A 170 -27.07 13.17 32.68
N GLU A 171 -25.84 12.72 32.96
CA GLU A 171 -24.60 13.44 32.66
C GLU A 171 -23.47 12.43 32.48
N GLY A 172 -23.05 12.17 31.23
CA GLY A 172 -21.70 11.72 30.94
C GLY A 172 -21.51 10.79 29.73
N SER A 173 -20.97 11.37 28.65
CA SER A 173 -19.89 10.81 27.80
C SER A 173 -20.06 9.43 27.15
N ASN A 174 -20.24 9.41 25.81
CA ASN A 174 -19.74 8.40 24.84
C ASN A 174 -19.75 9.07 23.44
N SER A 175 -18.79 8.99 22.51
CA SER A 175 -17.93 7.94 21.92
C SER A 175 -18.67 6.79 21.25
N ASP A 176 -18.55 6.75 19.90
CA ASP A 176 -18.84 5.69 18.92
C ASP A 176 -20.26 5.09 18.87
N ASP A 177 -20.99 5.38 17.78
CA ASP A 177 -21.34 4.40 16.73
C ASP A 177 -22.34 5.02 15.73
N SER A 178 -22.05 4.93 14.43
CA SER A 178 -23.09 4.90 13.40
C SER A 178 -22.55 4.18 12.16
N ASP A 179 -22.68 2.86 12.21
CA ASP A 179 -23.07 2.04 11.06
C ASP A 179 -24.46 2.51 10.59
N SER A 180 -24.62 2.82 9.29
CA SER A 180 -25.94 2.84 8.62
C SER A 180 -25.78 2.77 7.10
N ASP A 181 -26.37 1.71 6.54
CA ASP A 181 -27.00 1.62 5.21
C ASP A 181 -26.12 1.65 3.95
N SER A 182 -25.71 0.45 3.49
CA SER A 182 -25.24 0.24 2.10
C SER A 182 -25.94 -0.93 1.37
N GLU A 183 -27.12 -1.35 1.82
CA GLU A 183 -27.87 -2.45 1.17
C GLU A 183 -29.20 -2.01 0.51
N THR A 184 -29.54 -0.72 0.49
CA THR A 184 -30.78 -0.20 -0.13
C THR A 184 -30.58 0.46 -1.50
N GLU A 185 -29.35 0.60 -1.99
CA GLU A 185 -29.07 1.33 -3.24
C GLU A 185 -29.25 0.47 -4.52
N ALA A 186 -29.54 -0.83 -4.39
CA ALA A 186 -29.72 -1.75 -5.51
C ALA A 186 -31.15 -1.75 -6.13
N GLN A 187 -32.11 -0.99 -5.59
CA GLN A 187 -33.50 -0.96 -6.09
C GLN A 187 -33.94 0.37 -6.74
N ALA A 188 -33.03 1.33 -6.92
CA ALA A 188 -33.37 2.65 -7.47
C ALA A 188 -33.35 2.75 -9.02
N PHE A 189 -33.11 1.66 -9.76
CA PHE A 189 -33.16 1.68 -11.23
C PHE A 189 -34.55 1.30 -11.77
N ARG A 190 -35.54 2.18 -11.57
CA ARG A 190 -36.77 2.20 -12.37
C ARG A 190 -36.98 3.63 -12.90
N PRO A 191 -37.21 3.84 -14.21
CA PRO A 191 -37.45 5.17 -14.76
C PRO A 191 -38.76 5.75 -14.21
N ASN A 192 -38.70 6.95 -13.65
CA ASN A 192 -39.81 7.62 -13.00
C ASN A 192 -40.72 8.31 -14.05
N ALA A 193 -41.79 7.64 -14.48
CA ALA A 193 -42.72 8.14 -15.50
C ALA A 193 -43.57 9.36 -15.04
N ALA A 194 -43.62 9.64 -13.73
CA ALA A 194 -44.39 10.75 -13.16
C ALA A 194 -43.71 12.13 -13.31
N GLY A 195 -42.41 12.17 -13.66
CA GLY A 195 -41.69 13.42 -13.93
C GLY A 195 -41.85 13.94 -15.36
N LEU A 196 -42.40 13.12 -16.27
CA LEU A 196 -42.55 13.47 -17.68
C LEU A 196 -43.90 14.14 -17.99
N ILE A 197 -44.86 14.10 -17.06
CA ILE A 197 -46.20 14.66 -17.26
C ILE A 197 -46.44 15.76 -16.22
N GLY A 198 -46.04 16.98 -16.58
CA GLY A 198 -46.69 18.22 -16.16
C GLY A 198 -46.37 18.77 -14.78
N ARG A 199 -45.70 19.93 -14.76
CA ARG A 199 -46.02 21.02 -13.84
C ARG A 199 -45.47 22.36 -14.35
N SER A 200 -46.32 23.02 -15.13
CA SER A 200 -46.33 24.47 -15.27
C SER A 200 -46.91 25.11 -14.01
N ALA A 201 -46.56 26.38 -13.79
CA ALA A 201 -47.02 27.29 -12.74
C ALA A 201 -46.43 27.07 -11.33
N ARG A 202 -45.66 28.03 -10.83
CA ARG A 202 -46.20 29.30 -10.29
C ARG A 202 -45.07 30.17 -9.72
N ASP A 203 -44.76 31.25 -10.43
CA ASP A 203 -43.99 32.39 -9.95
C ASP A 203 -44.73 33.14 -8.82
N LYS A 204 -43.97 33.71 -7.88
CA LYS A 204 -44.41 34.81 -7.01
C LYS A 204 -43.40 35.96 -7.07
N HIS A 205 -43.92 37.10 -7.54
CA HIS A 205 -43.34 38.43 -7.72
C HIS A 205 -42.81 39.11 -6.44
N THR A 206 -41.78 39.94 -6.64
CA THR A 206 -41.67 41.38 -6.23
C THR A 206 -40.61 42.03 -7.14
N ALA A 207 -40.64 43.25 -7.67
CA ALA A 207 -41.60 44.32 -7.90
C ALA A 207 -40.86 45.33 -8.82
N GLY A 208 -41.52 46.00 -9.77
CA GLY A 208 -40.94 47.18 -10.42
C GLY A 208 -41.30 47.42 -11.89
N ALA A 209 -42.28 48.30 -12.09
CA ALA A 209 -42.50 49.20 -13.24
C ALA A 209 -42.96 48.63 -14.61
N ALA A 210 -44.11 49.15 -15.05
CA ALA A 210 -44.63 49.20 -16.42
C ALA A 210 -45.23 50.62 -16.61
N PRO A 211 -45.74 51.05 -17.80
CA PRO A 211 -45.84 50.40 -19.13
C PRO A 211 -45.27 51.35 -20.24
N ALA A 212 -45.36 51.21 -21.56
CA ALA A 212 -46.18 50.47 -22.52
C ALA A 212 -45.40 50.41 -23.87
N ALA A 213 -45.39 49.27 -24.57
CA ALA A 213 -46.12 48.98 -25.82
C ALA A 213 -45.57 49.63 -27.11
N GLY A 214 -45.14 48.79 -28.06
CA GLY A 214 -44.89 49.18 -29.46
C GLY A 214 -43.98 48.26 -30.28
N THR A 215 -44.57 47.18 -30.81
CA THR A 215 -44.35 46.54 -32.13
C THR A 215 -42.96 46.06 -32.56
N ASP A 216 -42.86 44.73 -32.68
CA ASP A 216 -42.36 43.92 -33.81
C ASP A 216 -41.24 44.48 -34.69
N ASP A 217 -40.05 43.87 -34.57
CA ASP A 217 -39.14 43.65 -35.70
C ASP A 217 -38.22 42.46 -35.44
N ALA A 218 -38.37 41.41 -36.26
CA ALA A 218 -37.49 40.25 -36.30
C ALA A 218 -36.15 40.61 -36.98
N PRO A 219 -35.05 39.96 -36.58
CA PRO A 219 -34.36 39.17 -37.59
C PRO A 219 -33.79 37.82 -37.09
N ALA A 220 -33.93 36.80 -37.95
CA ALA A 220 -33.13 35.58 -38.07
C ALA A 220 -32.67 34.89 -36.76
N GLU A 221 -33.47 33.94 -36.29
CA GLU A 221 -33.05 32.91 -35.32
C GLU A 221 -31.92 32.04 -35.90
N ALA A 222 -30.68 32.49 -35.72
CA ALA A 222 -29.52 31.62 -35.86
C ALA A 222 -29.52 30.62 -34.70
N TYR A 223 -29.71 29.34 -35.02
CA TYR A 223 -29.67 28.24 -34.05
C TYR A 223 -28.38 28.29 -33.23
N LYS A 224 -28.51 28.56 -31.93
CA LYS A 224 -27.39 28.49 -30.99
C LYS A 224 -27.37 27.09 -30.38
N PRO A 225 -26.36 26.25 -30.70
CA PRO A 225 -26.27 24.92 -30.11
C PRO A 225 -26.12 25.03 -28.59
N PRO A 226 -26.67 24.07 -27.83
CA PRO A 226 -26.58 24.08 -26.38
C PRO A 226 -25.12 24.05 -25.95
N ARG A 227 -24.75 24.98 -25.07
CA ARG A 227 -23.42 24.99 -24.44
C ARG A 227 -23.38 23.87 -23.42
N ILE A 228 -22.88 22.71 -23.84
CA ILE A 228 -22.59 21.59 -22.96
C ILE A 228 -21.38 22.03 -22.10
N SER A 229 -21.62 22.41 -20.84
CA SER A 229 -20.53 22.43 -19.87
C SER A 229 -19.97 21.02 -19.81
N ALA A 230 -18.64 20.88 -19.84
CA ALA A 230 -17.99 19.58 -19.80
C ALA A 230 -18.30 18.90 -18.45
N ALA A 231 -19.45 18.24 -18.37
CA ALA A 231 -19.76 17.28 -17.34
C ALA A 231 -18.88 16.08 -17.63
N LEU A 232 -17.86 15.88 -16.79
CA LEU A 232 -17.04 14.69 -16.83
C LEU A 232 -18.00 13.48 -16.79
N PRO A 233 -17.86 12.49 -17.69
CA PRO A 233 -18.66 11.27 -17.60
C PRO A 233 -18.53 10.69 -16.19
N PRO A 234 -19.59 10.10 -15.60
CA PRO A 234 -19.49 9.45 -14.30
C PRO A 234 -18.36 8.41 -14.38
N GLN A 235 -17.22 8.77 -13.81
CA GLN A 235 -16.06 7.90 -13.77
C GLN A 235 -16.44 6.76 -12.84
N HIS A 236 -16.57 5.55 -13.39
CA HIS A 236 -16.59 4.33 -12.60
C HIS A 236 -15.46 4.43 -11.57
N HIS A 237 -15.81 4.19 -10.31
CA HIS A 237 -15.02 4.42 -9.10
C HIS A 237 -13.58 3.88 -9.21
N PHE A 238 -12.65 4.70 -9.71
CA PHE A 238 -11.23 4.40 -9.69
C PHE A 238 -10.67 4.87 -8.34
N GLU A 239 -10.81 4.01 -7.33
CA GLU A 239 -10.35 4.26 -5.96
C GLU A 239 -8.83 4.04 -5.79
N ASP A 240 -8.11 3.66 -6.85
CA ASP A 240 -6.64 3.55 -6.85
C ASP A 240 -5.97 4.92 -7.03
N LYS A 241 -6.32 5.86 -6.14
CA LYS A 241 -5.64 7.15 -6.03
C LYS A 241 -4.43 6.98 -5.12
N PHE A 242 -3.30 7.53 -5.53
CA PHE A 242 -2.09 7.49 -4.72
C PHE A 242 -2.28 8.26 -3.41
N ASP A 243 -2.35 7.53 -2.30
CA ASP A 243 -2.41 8.12 -0.96
C ASP A 243 -1.02 8.27 -0.35
N ALA A 244 -0.45 9.47 -0.48
CA ALA A 244 0.83 9.81 0.14
C ALA A 244 0.84 9.58 1.67
N GLN A 245 -0.31 9.69 2.33
CA GLN A 245 -0.43 9.46 3.77
C GLN A 245 -0.27 7.99 4.17
N GLN A 246 -0.64 7.06 3.29
CA GLN A 246 -0.49 5.61 3.55
C GLN A 246 0.98 5.19 3.42
N HIS A 247 1.70 5.80 2.47
CA HIS A 247 3.13 5.51 2.22
C HIS A 247 4.12 6.31 3.08
N ARG A 248 3.64 7.25 3.91
CA ARG A 248 4.52 8.00 4.82
C ARG A 248 4.96 7.15 6.01
N ASP A 249 6.22 7.25 6.41
CA ASP A 249 6.73 6.58 7.61
C ASP A 249 6.00 7.02 8.88
N ARG A 250 5.26 6.08 9.50
CA ARG A 250 4.51 6.30 10.74
C ARG A 250 5.25 5.82 11.99
N SER A 251 6.53 5.45 11.85
CA SER A 251 7.36 4.93 12.97
C SER A 251 7.33 5.84 14.20
N GLY A 252 7.39 7.17 14.00
CA GLY A 252 7.34 8.13 15.10
C GLY A 252 6.03 8.17 15.91
N LYS A 253 4.93 7.59 15.41
CA LYS A 253 3.63 7.57 16.12
C LYS A 253 3.61 6.52 17.22
N ASN A 254 4.12 5.33 16.91
CA ASN A 254 4.12 4.16 17.81
C ASN A 254 5.41 4.07 18.65
N ARG A 255 6.39 4.92 18.35
CA ARG A 255 7.64 5.05 19.11
C ARG A 255 7.37 5.60 20.51
N MET A 256 7.59 4.78 21.53
CA MET A 256 7.46 5.15 22.95
C MET A 256 8.81 5.07 23.65
N GLN A 257 9.14 6.10 24.44
CA GLN A 257 10.44 6.21 25.08
C GLN A 257 10.77 5.04 26.02
N ALA A 258 9.83 4.64 26.88
CA ALA A 258 10.04 3.51 27.81
C ALA A 258 10.34 2.17 27.10
N MET A 259 9.70 1.91 25.95
CA MET A 259 9.99 0.72 25.18
C MET A 259 11.36 0.81 24.49
N GLU A 260 11.76 1.98 24.02
CA GLU A 260 13.08 2.16 23.40
C GLU A 260 14.22 2.02 24.40
N GLU A 261 14.01 2.48 25.63
CA GLU A 261 14.97 2.31 26.72
C GLU A 261 15.16 0.83 27.05
N TYR A 262 14.06 0.08 27.20
CA TYR A 262 14.11 -1.37 27.36
C TYR A 262 14.81 -2.07 26.19
N VAL A 263 14.53 -1.67 24.95
CA VAL A 263 15.19 -2.25 23.77
C VAL A 263 16.70 -1.97 23.76
N ARG A 264 17.13 -0.78 24.24
CA ARG A 264 18.56 -0.47 24.38
C ARG A 264 19.23 -1.30 25.46
N GLU A 265 18.57 -1.46 26.60
CA GLU A 265 19.07 -2.29 27.70
C GLU A 265 19.20 -3.76 27.30
N VAL A 266 18.23 -4.28 26.56
CA VAL A 266 18.26 -5.66 26.04
C VAL A 266 19.24 -5.82 24.87
N SER A 267 19.52 -4.74 24.14
CA SER A 267 20.47 -4.79 23.04
C SER A 267 21.90 -4.80 23.58
N GLU A 268 22.68 -5.81 23.18
CA GLU A 268 24.12 -5.88 23.51
C GLU A 268 24.98 -4.90 22.70
N GLN A 269 24.34 -4.04 21.89
CA GLN A 269 25.06 -3.08 21.05
C GLN A 269 25.50 -1.87 21.88
N PRO A 270 26.73 -1.38 21.70
CA PRO A 270 27.18 -0.18 22.39
C PRO A 270 26.41 1.04 21.89
N ASP A 271 25.90 1.83 22.83
CA ASP A 271 25.26 3.11 22.54
C ASP A 271 26.31 4.21 22.33
N TRP A 272 26.04 5.11 21.39
CA TRP A 272 26.90 6.25 21.08
C TRP A 272 26.60 7.42 22.02
N GLU A 273 27.15 7.37 23.22
CA GLU A 273 27.09 8.46 24.19
C GLU A 273 28.06 9.59 23.82
N ALA A 274 27.63 10.84 24.03
CA ALA A 274 28.49 11.99 23.83
C ALA A 274 29.38 12.22 25.06
N SER A 275 30.54 12.85 24.83
CA SER A 275 31.45 13.21 25.92
C SER A 275 30.76 14.07 27.01
N VAL A 276 31.13 13.81 28.27
CA VAL A 276 30.61 14.51 29.43
C VAL A 276 30.88 16.02 29.27
N GLY A 277 29.82 16.82 29.30
CA GLY A 277 29.89 18.28 29.10
C GLY A 277 29.48 18.77 27.71
N ALA A 278 29.56 17.94 26.66
CA ALA A 278 29.09 18.34 25.32
C ALA A 278 27.56 18.46 25.23
N ASN A 279 26.85 17.79 26.14
CA ASN A 279 25.39 17.77 26.21
C ASN A 279 24.80 18.89 27.07
N ILE A 280 25.61 19.74 27.72
CA ILE A 280 25.11 20.81 28.58
C ILE A 280 24.69 22.00 27.73
N VAL A 281 23.48 22.52 27.94
CA VAL A 281 22.94 23.68 27.22
C VAL A 281 23.10 24.95 28.04
N ASP A 282 23.51 26.04 27.38
CA ASP A 282 23.59 27.39 27.95
C ASP A 282 24.28 27.42 29.32
N HIS A 283 25.45 26.79 29.43
CA HIS A 283 26.27 26.74 30.65
C HIS A 283 25.49 26.21 31.88
N GLY A 284 24.52 25.32 31.65
CA GLY A 284 23.69 24.70 32.69
C GLY A 284 22.28 25.27 32.82
N LYS A 285 22.00 26.46 32.25
CA LYS A 285 20.66 27.08 32.32
C LYS A 285 19.60 26.28 31.57
N GLY A 286 19.99 25.59 30.49
CA GLY A 286 19.10 24.74 29.71
C GLY A 286 19.08 23.29 30.18
N GLY A 287 19.83 22.93 31.23
CA GLY A 287 20.03 21.55 31.66
C GLY A 287 20.90 20.73 30.69
N VAL A 288 20.82 19.41 30.84
CA VAL A 288 21.47 18.44 29.95
C VAL A 288 20.49 18.06 28.83
N LYS A 289 20.96 17.97 27.59
CA LYS A 289 20.15 17.52 26.44
C LYS A 289 19.68 16.08 26.66
N THR A 290 18.40 15.82 26.38
CA THR A 290 17.89 14.44 26.32
C THR A 290 18.40 13.71 25.08
N LEU A 291 18.37 12.37 25.13
CA LEU A 291 18.74 11.50 24.01
C LEU A 291 17.95 11.82 22.72
N ARG A 292 16.69 12.27 22.84
CA ARG A 292 15.89 12.67 21.68
C ARG A 292 16.35 14.00 21.08
N ASP A 293 16.83 14.89 21.93
CA ASP A 293 17.31 16.21 21.54
C ASP A 293 18.70 16.13 20.91
N THR A 294 19.59 15.29 21.44
CA THR A 294 20.89 15.00 20.82
C THR A 294 20.72 14.36 19.44
N GLN A 295 19.84 13.35 19.29
CA GLN A 295 19.52 12.75 17.98
C GLN A 295 18.92 13.74 16.98
N ARG A 296 18.10 14.69 17.46
CA ARG A 296 17.55 15.73 16.57
C ARG A 296 18.65 16.69 16.10
N GLU A 297 19.54 17.09 17.00
CA GLU A 297 20.66 17.97 16.67
C GLU A 297 21.63 17.28 15.70
N GLN A 298 21.93 15.99 15.90
CA GLN A 298 22.71 15.19 14.94
C GLN A 298 22.06 15.20 13.56
N ARG A 299 20.76 14.91 13.45
CA ARG A 299 20.06 14.99 12.15
C ARG A 299 20.09 16.39 11.51
N ILE A 300 20.08 17.45 12.32
CA ILE A 300 20.22 18.82 11.81
C ILE A 300 21.64 19.03 11.30
N LYS A 301 22.66 18.61 12.05
CA LYS A 301 24.07 18.68 11.62
C LYS A 301 24.29 17.90 10.32
N ASP A 302 23.83 16.65 10.25
CA ASP A 302 23.92 15.82 9.04
C ASP A 302 23.28 16.54 7.85
N TYR A 303 22.10 17.15 8.04
CA TYR A 303 21.43 17.92 7.00
C TYR A 303 22.20 19.19 6.59
N GLU A 304 22.76 19.92 7.56
CA GLU A 304 23.55 21.14 7.32
C GLU A 304 24.87 20.82 6.61
N GLU A 305 25.49 19.68 6.92
CA GLU A 305 26.71 19.17 6.31
C GLU A 305 26.44 18.65 4.88
N ASP A 306 25.36 17.92 4.68
CA ASP A 306 24.97 17.39 3.36
C ASP A 306 24.55 18.51 2.38
N ASN A 307 23.84 19.52 2.87
CA ASN A 307 23.28 20.59 2.02
C ASN A 307 24.06 21.91 2.13
N PHE A 308 25.14 21.96 2.91
CA PHE A 308 25.99 23.13 3.15
C PHE A 308 25.21 24.42 3.45
N THR A 309 24.04 24.30 4.11
CA THR A 309 23.13 25.41 4.41
C THR A 309 22.66 25.35 5.85
N ARG A 310 22.74 26.48 6.57
CA ARG A 310 22.31 26.56 7.97
C ARG A 310 20.79 26.58 8.10
N VAL A 311 20.27 25.81 9.06
CA VAL A 311 18.84 25.77 9.34
C VAL A 311 18.44 26.90 10.31
N ASN A 312 17.49 27.72 9.90
CA ASN A 312 16.94 28.77 10.75
C ASN A 312 15.88 28.22 11.73
N VAL A 313 16.32 27.61 12.84
CA VAL A 313 15.48 26.91 13.84
C VAL A 313 14.48 27.81 14.61
N LYS A 314 14.47 29.13 14.38
CA LYS A 314 13.54 30.07 15.05
C LYS A 314 12.95 31.09 14.07
N GLY A 315 12.94 30.78 12.78
CA GLY A 315 12.57 31.74 11.73
C GLY A 315 11.07 32.08 11.74
N ASN A 316 10.21 31.11 12.08
CA ASN A 316 8.76 31.29 12.04
C ASN A 316 8.17 31.58 13.44
N LYS A 317 7.12 32.43 13.51
CA LYS A 317 6.36 32.70 14.75
C LYS A 317 5.84 31.42 15.39
N ALA A 318 5.39 30.46 14.59
CA ALA A 318 4.92 29.16 15.06
C ALA A 318 6.05 28.33 15.70
N GLU A 319 7.23 28.35 15.09
CA GLU A 319 8.41 27.63 15.57
C GLU A 319 8.96 28.26 16.85
N ARG A 320 9.01 29.60 16.94
CA ARG A 320 9.38 30.32 18.16
C ARG A 320 8.43 29.99 19.32
N ARG A 321 7.13 29.86 19.06
CA ARG A 321 6.15 29.42 20.07
C ARG A 321 6.43 27.97 20.51
N ARG A 322 6.68 27.07 19.55
CA ARG A 322 6.99 25.66 19.83
C ARG A 322 8.29 25.50 20.62
N ALA A 323 9.32 26.30 20.30
CA ALA A 323 10.59 26.31 21.03
C ALA A 323 10.40 26.78 22.48
N LYS A 324 9.65 27.86 22.71
CA LYS A 324 9.32 28.33 24.07
C LYS A 324 8.50 27.32 24.87
N GLN A 325 7.52 26.68 24.22
CA GLN A 325 6.72 25.63 24.87
C GLN A 325 7.61 24.43 25.23
N LYS A 326 8.53 24.05 24.34
CA LYS A 326 9.49 22.97 24.57
C LYS A 326 10.43 23.32 25.72
N GLU A 327 10.95 24.54 25.79
CA GLU A 327 11.82 24.98 26.90
C GLU A 327 11.09 24.95 28.25
N ARG A 328 9.81 25.35 28.29
CA ARG A 328 8.98 25.24 29.51
C ARG A 328 8.72 23.80 29.91
N ALA A 329 8.38 22.94 28.94
CA ALA A 329 8.17 21.52 29.18
C ALA A 329 9.46 20.82 29.63
N ALA A 330 10.61 21.20 29.05
CA ALA A 330 11.92 20.75 29.46
C ALA A 330 12.19 21.11 30.92
N ARG A 331 11.96 22.37 31.32
CA ARG A 331 12.14 22.77 32.74
C ARG A 331 11.22 22.04 33.72
N ALA A 332 10.02 21.66 33.29
CA ALA A 332 9.07 20.98 34.17
C ALA A 332 9.31 19.47 34.28
N ASN A 333 9.78 18.84 33.20
CA ASN A 333 9.81 17.38 33.09
C ASN A 333 11.21 16.79 32.88
N MET A 334 12.19 17.57 32.46
CA MET A 334 13.58 17.10 32.34
C MET A 334 14.31 17.29 33.65
N LEU A 335 14.92 16.21 34.13
CA LEU A 335 15.79 16.21 35.30
C LEU A 335 17.05 15.43 34.95
N GLY A 336 18.22 16.04 35.12
CA GLY A 336 19.51 15.37 34.87
C GLY A 336 19.81 14.96 33.43
N GLY A 337 19.00 15.38 32.44
CA GLY A 337 19.13 14.94 31.04
C GLY A 337 18.20 13.79 30.66
N GLU A 338 17.43 13.29 31.62
CA GLU A 338 16.35 12.32 31.41
C GLU A 338 14.99 13.04 31.37
N ASP A 339 14.03 12.48 30.63
CA ASP A 339 12.68 13.05 30.49
C ASP A 339 11.67 12.21 31.27
N PHE A 340 11.16 12.77 32.36
CA PHE A 340 10.16 12.13 33.23
C PHE A 340 8.71 12.42 32.79
N SER A 341 8.50 13.17 31.69
CA SER A 341 7.14 13.43 31.19
C SER A 341 6.38 12.16 30.78
N ILE A 342 7.10 11.07 30.52
CA ILE A 342 6.54 9.75 30.18
C ILE A 342 5.54 9.30 31.25
N PHE A 343 5.86 9.52 32.52
CA PHE A 343 5.05 9.05 33.65
C PHE A 343 3.78 9.88 33.86
N ASN A 344 3.77 11.12 33.40
CA ASN A 344 2.59 12.00 33.43
C ASN A 344 1.69 11.84 32.19
N SER A 345 2.08 11.00 31.23
CA SER A 345 1.32 10.76 30.01
C SER A 345 0.19 9.75 30.24
N LYS A 346 -1.02 10.08 29.77
CA LYS A 346 -2.17 9.16 29.75
C LYS A 346 -2.09 8.10 28.62
N ARG A 347 -1.06 8.18 27.76
CA ARG A 347 -0.88 7.22 26.66
C ARG A 347 -0.52 5.85 27.22
N ARG A 348 -1.31 4.83 26.88
CA ARG A 348 -1.08 3.48 27.35
C ARG A 348 -0.01 2.79 26.50
N LEU A 349 0.84 2.00 27.17
CA LEU A 349 1.87 1.19 26.51
C LEU A 349 1.21 0.19 25.54
N GLU A 350 0.10 -0.40 25.96
CA GLU A 350 -0.66 -1.40 25.21
C GLU A 350 -1.14 -0.89 23.85
N ASP A 351 -1.43 0.40 23.67
CA ASP A 351 -1.92 0.90 22.37
C ASP A 351 -0.83 0.81 21.29
N SER A 352 0.43 0.95 21.68
CA SER A 352 1.58 0.90 20.76
C SER A 352 2.25 -0.47 20.71
N THR A 353 2.17 -1.26 21.78
CA THR A 353 2.72 -2.63 21.86
C THR A 353 1.70 -3.72 21.60
N SER A 354 0.40 -3.38 21.54
CA SER A 354 -0.65 -4.33 21.23
C SER A 354 -0.25 -5.07 19.97
N ARG A 355 -0.34 -6.41 20.06
CA ARG A 355 0.03 -7.34 18.98
C ARG A 355 -0.41 -6.73 17.67
N SER A 356 0.54 -6.39 16.81
CA SER A 356 0.35 -5.62 15.57
C SER A 356 -1.01 -5.97 14.97
N ALA A 357 -1.96 -5.03 14.98
CA ALA A 357 -3.34 -5.31 14.58
C ALA A 357 -3.44 -6.03 13.23
N ALA A 358 -2.49 -5.74 12.33
CA ALA A 358 -2.34 -6.38 11.02
C ALA A 358 -1.86 -7.85 11.07
N LYS A 359 -1.08 -8.25 12.09
CA LYS A 359 -0.54 -9.61 12.27
C LYS A 359 -1.16 -10.33 13.48
N ARG A 360 -2.26 -9.84 14.03
CA ARG A 360 -2.97 -10.54 15.11
C ARG A 360 -3.49 -11.87 14.58
N PRO A 361 -3.14 -13.01 15.20
CA PRO A 361 -3.64 -14.29 14.75
C PRO A 361 -5.13 -14.39 15.10
N ARG A 362 -5.98 -14.22 14.08
CA ARG A 362 -7.44 -14.30 14.20
C ARG A 362 -7.89 -15.76 14.28
N SER A 363 -7.20 -16.64 13.54
CA SER A 363 -7.49 -18.07 13.53
C SER A 363 -6.64 -18.85 14.55
N ALA A 364 -7.19 -19.97 15.06
CA ALA A 364 -6.45 -20.93 15.88
C ALA A 364 -5.24 -21.50 15.11
N TRP A 365 -5.37 -21.67 13.80
CA TRP A 365 -4.27 -22.12 12.93
C TRP A 365 -3.14 -21.09 12.85
N ASP A 366 -3.46 -19.80 12.79
CA ASP A 366 -2.43 -18.73 12.80
C ASP A 366 -1.70 -18.69 14.15
N ARG A 367 -2.41 -18.96 15.24
CA ARG A 367 -1.80 -19.08 16.59
C ARG A 367 -0.87 -20.28 16.66
N ALA A 368 -1.27 -21.42 16.09
CA ALA A 368 -0.44 -22.61 16.02
C ALA A 368 0.83 -22.36 15.17
N LYS A 369 0.67 -21.74 14.00
CA LYS A 369 1.79 -21.36 13.12
C LYS A 369 2.78 -20.39 13.73
N ASN A 370 2.32 -19.46 14.57
CA ASN A 370 3.22 -18.54 15.27
C ASN A 370 3.96 -19.19 16.45
N ARG A 371 3.48 -20.35 16.91
CA ARG A 371 4.10 -21.10 18.02
C ARG A 371 5.11 -22.14 17.53
N LEU A 372 4.87 -22.68 16.33
CA LEU A 372 5.84 -23.46 15.55
C LEU A 372 6.96 -22.54 15.07
#